data_AF-F7FRB3-F1
#
_entry.id   AF-F7FRB3-F1
#
_cell.length_a   1.000
_cell.length_b   1.000
_cell.length_c   1.000
_cell.angle_alpha   90.00
_cell.angle_beta   90.00
_cell.angle_gamma   90.00
#
_symmetry.space_group_name_H-M   'P 1'
#
loop_
_entity.id
_entity.type
_entity.pdbx_description
1 polymer ?
#
loop_
_entity_poly.entity_id
_entity_poly.type
_entity_poly.pdbx_seq_one_letter_code
_entity_poly.pdbx_strand_id
1 'polypeptide(L)'
;IPKKQNRKGRARGLRTTSFGGRFRLWSLGLFCRERHLARRLKNNSFYPFEQQQPNVFVLEYYLDTLWKGMLLFIVCAVLVSVSSLREVKKQETWVFPAYGVGVGLWMVVSSLPRRRLVLNHMRGVYHFSIQGRTVCQGPLHLVYVRLAFSSDAYGRRFFQLVLGGHRLEPLVLVQLSERYEQMEYLGRYMAQKLNINYFDYLATSYRHVVRHWPPSSGGNVSRKNLVGKPSSSQSNLEV
;
A
#
# COMPACT_ATOMS: atom_id res chain seq x y z
N ILE A 1 29.10 14.79 -48.03
CA ILE A 1 27.78 14.10 -48.16
C ILE A 1 28.09 12.68 -48.65
N PRO A 2 27.42 11.59 -48.23
CA PRO A 2 26.18 11.45 -47.43
C PRO A 2 26.48 10.90 -46.00
N LYS A 3 25.59 10.33 -45.17
CA LYS A 3 24.11 10.17 -45.11
C LYS A 3 23.60 10.72 -43.75
N LYS A 4 22.38 11.28 -43.68
CA LYS A 4 21.70 11.64 -42.40
C LYS A 4 21.34 10.38 -41.60
N GLN A 5 21.80 10.23 -40.36
CA GLN A 5 21.21 9.28 -39.41
C GLN A 5 19.95 9.88 -38.77
N ASN A 6 18.80 9.36 -39.16
CA ASN A 6 17.50 9.82 -38.70
C ASN A 6 17.17 9.18 -37.34
N ARG A 7 17.37 9.90 -36.22
CA ARG A 7 17.02 9.44 -34.87
C ARG A 7 15.50 9.35 -34.71
N LYS A 8 14.91 8.22 -35.10
CA LYS A 8 13.50 7.89 -34.85
C LYS A 8 13.20 8.00 -33.36
N GLY A 9 12.36 8.97 -32.98
CA GLY A 9 11.85 9.11 -31.62
C GLY A 9 11.11 7.83 -31.22
N ARG A 10 11.58 7.17 -30.15
CA ARG A 10 10.93 5.97 -29.61
C ARG A 10 9.62 6.37 -28.94
N ALA A 11 8.52 6.31 -29.69
CA ALA A 11 7.19 6.54 -29.17
C ALA A 11 6.98 5.70 -27.91
N ARG A 12 6.70 6.37 -26.78
CA ARG A 12 6.30 5.71 -25.54
C ARG A 12 4.88 5.19 -25.74
N GLY A 13 4.78 3.98 -26.30
CA GLY A 13 3.52 3.28 -26.48
C GLY A 13 2.75 3.25 -25.17
N LEU A 14 1.54 3.81 -25.21
CA LEU A 14 0.59 3.81 -24.11
C LEU A 14 0.36 2.34 -23.72
N ARG A 15 0.80 1.92 -22.52
CA ARG A 15 0.50 0.57 -22.03
C ARG A 15 -1.00 0.50 -21.76
N THR A 16 -1.74 -0.01 -22.74
CA THR A 16 -3.12 -0.48 -22.59
C THR A 16 -3.17 -1.44 -21.41
N THR A 17 -3.72 -0.97 -20.29
CA THR A 17 -3.77 -1.74 -19.06
C THR A 17 -4.72 -2.92 -19.27
N SER A 18 -4.16 -4.13 -19.39
CA SER A 18 -4.94 -5.37 -19.44
C SER A 18 -5.95 -5.39 -18.29
N PHE A 19 -7.23 -5.61 -18.64
CA PHE A 19 -8.36 -5.57 -17.70
C PHE A 19 -8.20 -6.61 -16.57
N GLY A 20 -7.47 -7.71 -16.82
CA GLY A 20 -7.15 -8.74 -15.83
C GLY A 20 -6.34 -8.26 -14.62
N GLY A 21 -5.76 -7.05 -14.66
CA GLY A 21 -5.10 -6.44 -13.51
C GLY A 21 -6.05 -5.84 -12.47
N ARG A 22 -7.34 -5.62 -12.80
CA ARG A 22 -8.23 -4.73 -12.05
C ARG A 22 -9.16 -5.42 -11.04
N PHE A 23 -9.42 -6.72 -11.15
CA PHE A 23 -10.22 -7.50 -10.19
C PHE A 23 -9.47 -7.89 -8.89
N ARG A 24 -8.34 -7.22 -8.63
CA ARG A 24 -7.28 -7.66 -7.69
C ARG A 24 -7.64 -7.62 -6.21
N LEU A 25 -8.81 -7.08 -5.84
CA LEU A 25 -9.31 -6.99 -4.47
C LEU A 25 -10.54 -7.87 -4.22
N TRP A 26 -11.24 -8.32 -5.26
CA TRP A 26 -12.50 -9.08 -5.14
C TRP A 26 -12.39 -10.57 -5.48
N SER A 27 -11.43 -10.99 -6.31
CA SER A 27 -11.20 -12.42 -6.61
C SER A 27 -10.43 -13.21 -5.53
N LEU A 28 -10.24 -12.62 -4.34
CA LEU A 28 -9.28 -13.11 -3.33
C LEU A 28 -9.89 -13.83 -2.12
N GLY A 29 -11.18 -14.19 -2.15
CA GLY A 29 -11.79 -15.06 -1.13
C GLY A 29 -11.44 -16.54 -1.26
N LEU A 30 -11.14 -17.01 -2.49
CA LEU A 30 -11.06 -18.45 -2.82
C LEU A 30 -9.63 -19.01 -2.93
N PHE A 31 -8.60 -18.17 -3.01
CA PHE A 31 -7.22 -18.61 -3.16
C PHE A 31 -6.32 -18.05 -2.07
N CYS A 32 -5.56 -18.93 -1.39
CA CYS A 32 -4.61 -18.62 -0.32
C CYS A 32 -3.80 -17.32 -0.58
N ARG A 33 -4.26 -16.20 0.00
CA ARG A 33 -3.75 -14.85 -0.33
C ARG A 33 -2.26 -14.70 0.00
N GLU A 34 -1.81 -15.33 1.09
CA GLU A 34 -0.41 -15.42 1.50
C GLU A 34 0.45 -16.15 0.46
N ARG A 35 0.02 -17.32 -0.03
CA ARG A 35 0.74 -18.06 -1.10
C ARG A 35 0.79 -17.26 -2.40
N HIS A 36 -0.18 -16.38 -2.64
CA HIS A 36 -0.15 -15.47 -3.79
C HIS A 36 0.81 -14.29 -3.58
N LEU A 37 0.81 -13.67 -2.40
CA LEU A 37 1.79 -12.63 -2.06
C LEU A 37 3.21 -13.21 -2.07
N ALA A 38 3.44 -14.35 -1.43
CA ALA A 38 4.74 -15.03 -1.40
C ALA A 38 5.26 -15.33 -2.82
N ARG A 39 4.40 -15.82 -3.73
CA ARG A 39 4.76 -16.01 -5.14
C ARG A 39 5.13 -14.69 -5.84
N ARG A 40 4.36 -13.61 -5.61
CA ARG A 40 4.72 -12.29 -6.16
C ARG A 40 6.01 -11.73 -5.58
N LEU A 41 6.25 -11.92 -4.30
CA LEU A 41 7.40 -11.43 -3.57
C LEU A 41 8.67 -12.22 -3.91
N LYS A 42 8.54 -13.51 -4.25
CA LYS A 42 9.58 -14.33 -4.86
C LYS A 42 9.95 -13.85 -6.28
N ASN A 43 8.95 -13.44 -7.07
CA ASN A 43 9.17 -12.98 -8.45
C ASN A 43 9.62 -11.50 -8.54
N ASN A 44 9.16 -10.64 -7.63
CA ASN A 44 9.56 -9.25 -7.47
C ASN A 44 9.70 -8.94 -5.97
N SER A 45 10.96 -8.86 -5.51
CA SER A 45 11.30 -8.67 -4.09
C SER A 45 10.87 -7.31 -3.50
N PHE A 46 10.46 -6.34 -4.32
CA PHE A 46 10.06 -5.00 -3.87
C PHE A 46 8.56 -4.75 -3.93
N TYR A 47 7.77 -5.73 -4.41
CA TYR A 47 6.31 -5.64 -4.48
C TYR A 47 5.70 -5.16 -3.14
N PRO A 48 4.77 -4.19 -3.14
CA PRO A 48 4.09 -3.60 -4.30
C PRO A 48 4.82 -2.42 -4.97
N PHE A 49 6.01 -2.05 -4.50
CA PHE A 49 6.79 -0.93 -5.03
C PHE A 49 7.55 -1.32 -6.30
N GLU A 50 7.68 -0.36 -7.20
CA GLU A 50 8.58 -0.39 -8.34
C GLU A 50 9.84 0.40 -7.98
N GLN A 51 11.02 -0.19 -8.23
CA GLN A 51 12.30 0.45 -7.98
C GLN A 51 12.65 1.37 -9.17
N GLN A 52 12.57 2.69 -8.98
CA GLN A 52 12.87 3.64 -10.06
C GLN A 52 14.38 3.96 -10.16
N GLN A 53 15.07 3.97 -9.01
CA GLN A 53 16.50 4.22 -8.84
C GLN A 53 17.01 3.37 -7.66
N PRO A 54 18.34 3.16 -7.49
CA PRO A 54 18.86 2.66 -6.22
C PRO A 54 18.30 3.50 -5.07
N ASN A 55 17.81 2.84 -4.01
CA ASN A 55 17.29 3.47 -2.79
C ASN A 55 16.03 4.37 -2.96
N VAL A 56 15.41 4.41 -4.14
CA VAL A 56 14.14 5.13 -4.38
C VAL A 56 13.05 4.18 -4.87
N PHE A 57 12.06 3.93 -4.02
CA PHE A 57 10.93 3.05 -4.29
C PHE A 57 9.67 3.86 -4.54
N VAL A 58 8.92 3.48 -5.57
CA VAL A 58 7.71 4.17 -6.01
C VAL A 58 6.54 3.23 -5.97
N LEU A 59 5.46 3.63 -5.31
CA LEU A 59 4.21 2.90 -5.25
C LEU A 59 3.09 3.80 -5.76
N GLU A 60 2.46 3.36 -6.85
CA GLU A 60 1.34 4.05 -7.47
C GLU A 60 0.09 3.19 -7.33
N TYR A 61 -0.98 3.78 -6.80
CA TYR A 61 -2.25 3.09 -6.60
C TYR A 61 -3.44 3.99 -6.93
N TYR A 62 -4.55 3.33 -7.22
CA TYR A 62 -5.86 3.93 -7.42
C TYR A 62 -6.76 3.54 -6.26
N LEU A 63 -7.83 4.32 -6.03
CA LEU A 63 -8.76 4.07 -4.93
C LEU A 63 -9.64 2.85 -5.24
N ASP A 64 -9.92 2.00 -4.24
CA ASP A 64 -10.76 0.80 -4.40
C ASP A 64 -12.22 1.15 -4.80
N THR A 65 -12.66 2.40 -4.61
CA THR A 65 -13.97 2.86 -5.10
C THR A 65 -14.04 2.97 -6.63
N LEU A 66 -12.92 2.99 -7.35
CA LEU A 66 -12.91 3.17 -8.81
C LEU A 66 -13.62 2.05 -9.55
N TRP A 67 -13.35 0.79 -9.21
CA TRP A 67 -14.01 -0.32 -9.89
C TRP A 67 -15.49 -0.45 -9.48
N LYS A 68 -15.85 -0.06 -8.24
CA LYS A 68 -17.25 0.03 -7.77
C LYS A 68 -18.03 1.05 -8.60
N GLY A 69 -17.47 2.25 -8.76
CA GLY A 69 -18.03 3.31 -9.60
C GLY A 69 -18.15 2.88 -11.07
N MET A 70 -17.11 2.26 -11.64
CA MET A 70 -17.15 1.73 -13.01
C MET A 70 -18.23 0.64 -13.19
N LEU A 71 -18.35 -0.29 -12.25
CA LEU A 71 -19.36 -1.36 -12.31
C LEU A 71 -20.78 -0.78 -12.23
N LEU A 72 -21.02 0.14 -11.28
CA LEU A 72 -22.28 0.85 -11.14
C LEU A 72 -22.63 1.62 -12.43
N PHE A 73 -21.68 2.38 -12.96
CA PHE A 73 -21.83 3.13 -14.22
C PHE A 73 -22.19 2.23 -15.39
N ILE A 74 -21.49 1.09 -15.57
CA ILE A 74 -21.75 0.14 -16.66
C ILE A 74 -23.15 -0.48 -16.51
N VAL A 75 -23.52 -0.96 -15.31
CA VAL A 75 -24.83 -1.56 -15.07
C VAL A 75 -25.96 -0.55 -15.32
N CYS A 76 -25.83 0.68 -14.79
CA CYS A 76 -26.84 1.72 -15.01
C CYS A 76 -26.91 2.15 -16.49
N ALA A 77 -25.78 2.25 -17.21
CA ALA A 77 -25.77 2.58 -18.63
C ALA A 77 -26.43 1.48 -19.50
N VAL A 78 -26.25 0.20 -19.14
CA VAL A 78 -26.94 -0.93 -19.81
C VAL A 78 -28.44 -0.92 -19.52
N LEU A 79 -28.86 -0.59 -18.28
CA LEU A 79 -30.29 -0.45 -17.96
C LEU A 79 -30.93 0.71 -18.74
N VAL A 80 -30.26 1.86 -18.80
CA VAL A 80 -30.70 3.02 -19.59
C VAL A 80 -30.82 2.68 -21.08
N SER A 81 -29.83 2.00 -21.67
CA SER A 81 -29.87 1.66 -23.10
C SER A 81 -30.93 0.59 -23.44
N VAL A 82 -31.10 -0.43 -22.60
CA VAL A 82 -32.14 -1.45 -22.78
C VAL A 82 -33.54 -0.86 -22.62
N SER A 83 -33.76 0.04 -21.65
CA SER A 83 -35.03 0.75 -21.51
C SER A 83 -35.33 1.65 -22.72
N SER A 84 -34.30 2.28 -23.29
CA SER A 84 -34.43 3.13 -24.49
C SER A 84 -34.87 2.33 -25.72
N LEU A 85 -34.26 1.17 -25.94
CA LEU A 85 -34.57 0.27 -27.05
C LEU A 85 -35.92 -0.45 -26.92
N ARG A 86 -36.56 -0.43 -25.75
CA ARG A 86 -37.82 -1.15 -25.47
C ARG A 86 -39.06 -0.26 -25.42
N GLU A 87 -38.94 1.03 -25.77
CA GLU A 87 -40.04 2.03 -25.77
C GLU A 87 -41.00 1.89 -24.56
N VAL A 88 -40.42 1.74 -23.37
CA VAL A 88 -41.22 1.38 -22.18
C VAL A 88 -42.06 2.57 -21.75
N LYS A 89 -43.37 2.49 -22.05
CA LYS A 89 -44.49 3.41 -21.72
C LYS A 89 -44.63 3.87 -20.25
N LYS A 90 -43.70 3.56 -19.35
CA LYS A 90 -43.70 3.97 -17.93
C LYS A 90 -42.55 4.92 -17.63
N GLN A 91 -42.87 6.20 -17.58
CA GLN A 91 -41.92 7.31 -17.46
C GLN A 91 -41.25 7.38 -16.07
N GLU A 92 -41.90 6.87 -15.02
CA GLU A 92 -41.46 7.03 -13.62
C GLU A 92 -40.17 6.26 -13.26
N THR A 93 -39.96 5.06 -13.83
CA THR A 93 -38.86 4.17 -13.41
C THR A 93 -37.49 4.57 -13.99
N TRP A 94 -37.45 5.53 -14.92
CA TRP A 94 -36.23 5.98 -15.60
C TRP A 94 -35.32 6.87 -14.72
N VAL A 95 -35.88 7.52 -13.71
CA VAL A 95 -35.15 8.45 -12.83
C VAL A 95 -34.05 7.72 -12.04
N PHE A 96 -34.35 6.51 -11.55
CA PHE A 96 -33.43 5.70 -10.75
C PHE A 96 -32.15 5.27 -11.50
N PRO A 97 -32.20 4.62 -12.68
CA PRO A 97 -31.00 4.27 -13.42
C PRO A 97 -30.26 5.51 -13.97
N ALA A 98 -30.96 6.58 -14.35
CA ALA A 98 -30.31 7.83 -14.76
C ALA A 98 -29.50 8.47 -13.61
N TYR A 99 -30.07 8.51 -12.40
CA TYR A 99 -29.35 8.93 -11.19
C TYR A 99 -28.14 8.02 -10.90
N GLY A 100 -28.30 6.70 -11.07
CA GLY A 100 -27.21 5.72 -10.94
C GLY A 100 -26.04 5.95 -11.91
N VAL A 101 -26.31 6.36 -13.16
CA VAL A 101 -25.25 6.78 -14.11
C VAL A 101 -24.50 8.00 -13.57
N GLY A 102 -25.21 9.02 -13.06
CA GLY A 102 -24.59 10.22 -12.48
C GLY A 102 -23.70 9.93 -11.27
N VAL A 103 -24.20 9.15 -10.30
CA VAL A 103 -23.44 8.74 -9.11
C VAL A 103 -22.26 7.84 -9.48
N GLY A 104 -22.44 6.89 -10.41
CA GLY A 104 -21.37 6.04 -10.91
C GLY A 104 -20.25 6.85 -11.55
N LEU A 105 -20.59 7.80 -12.43
CA LEU A 105 -19.62 8.69 -13.07
C LEU A 105 -18.90 9.59 -12.04
N TRP A 106 -19.63 10.15 -11.08
CA TRP A 106 -19.04 10.93 -9.98
C TRP A 106 -18.03 10.11 -9.15
N MET A 107 -18.38 8.86 -8.80
CA MET A 107 -17.45 7.96 -8.11
C MET A 107 -16.21 7.63 -8.94
N VAL A 108 -16.33 7.46 -10.26
CA VAL A 108 -15.18 7.27 -11.14
C VAL A 108 -14.31 8.52 -11.17
N VAL A 109 -14.88 9.70 -11.44
CA VAL A 109 -14.12 10.96 -11.53
C VAL A 109 -13.39 11.29 -10.24
N SER A 110 -14.03 11.10 -9.08
CA SER A 110 -13.42 11.34 -7.76
C SER A 110 -12.36 10.29 -7.35
N SER A 111 -12.34 9.10 -7.96
CA SER A 111 -11.39 8.02 -7.67
C SER A 111 -10.25 7.86 -8.70
N LEU A 112 -10.37 8.51 -9.86
CA LEU A 112 -9.30 8.66 -10.86
C LEU A 112 -7.99 9.35 -10.37
N PRO A 113 -7.96 10.20 -9.32
CA PRO A 113 -6.71 10.81 -8.84
C PRO A 113 -5.64 9.78 -8.46
N ARG A 114 -4.66 9.57 -9.35
CA ARG A 114 -3.53 8.65 -9.14
C ARG A 114 -2.72 9.11 -7.93
N ARG A 115 -2.62 8.23 -6.92
CA ARG A 115 -1.85 8.46 -5.69
C ARG A 115 -0.48 7.81 -5.87
N ARG A 116 0.58 8.54 -5.52
CA ARG A 116 1.97 8.10 -5.67
C ARG A 116 2.74 8.36 -4.39
N LEU A 117 3.10 7.28 -3.70
CA LEU A 117 4.02 7.26 -2.57
C LEU A 117 5.44 7.00 -3.10
N VAL A 118 6.39 7.85 -2.73
CA VAL A 118 7.81 7.71 -3.05
C VAL A 118 8.60 7.63 -1.76
N LEU A 119 9.30 6.51 -1.54
CA LEU A 119 10.22 6.33 -0.41
C LEU A 119 11.63 6.62 -0.88
N ASN A 120 12.23 7.73 -0.40
CA ASN A 120 13.59 8.13 -0.74
C ASN A 120 14.53 7.84 0.45
N HIS A 121 15.20 6.69 0.39
CA HIS A 121 16.11 6.25 1.45
C HIS A 121 17.41 7.06 1.48
N MET A 122 17.87 7.60 0.34
CA MET A 122 19.05 8.47 0.29
C MET A 122 18.88 9.76 1.10
N ARG A 123 17.63 10.26 1.21
CA ARG A 123 17.29 11.47 1.97
C ARG A 123 16.59 11.18 3.30
N GLY A 124 16.36 9.91 3.64
CA GLY A 124 15.61 9.53 4.85
C GLY A 124 14.18 10.06 4.93
N VAL A 125 13.53 10.35 3.79
CA VAL A 125 12.19 10.94 3.73
C VAL A 125 11.26 10.20 2.77
N TYR A 126 9.97 10.18 3.10
CA TYR A 126 8.91 9.80 2.16
C TYR A 126 8.22 11.05 1.61
N HIS A 127 7.84 10.98 0.33
CA HIS A 127 7.01 11.97 -0.33
C HIS A 127 5.70 11.30 -0.77
N PHE A 128 4.58 11.82 -0.30
CA PHE A 128 3.25 11.42 -0.75
C PHE A 128 2.69 12.50 -1.68
N SER A 129 2.40 12.10 -2.91
CA SER A 129 1.89 12.98 -3.95
C SER A 129 0.57 12.47 -4.51
N ILE A 130 -0.38 13.38 -4.69
CA ILE A 130 -1.66 13.13 -5.35
C ILE A 130 -1.65 13.94 -6.64
N GLN A 131 -1.79 13.30 -7.80
CA GLN A 131 -1.76 13.95 -9.11
C GLN A 131 -0.54 14.87 -9.34
N GLY A 132 0.62 14.54 -8.75
CA GLY A 132 1.85 15.33 -8.88
C GLY A 132 1.99 16.51 -7.92
N ARG A 133 0.94 16.86 -7.14
CA ARG A 133 1.07 17.80 -6.01
C ARG A 133 1.55 17.04 -4.78
N THR A 134 2.63 17.50 -4.14
CA THR A 134 3.15 16.93 -2.89
C THR A 134 2.25 17.35 -1.73
N VAL A 135 1.50 16.39 -1.17
CA VAL A 135 0.52 16.66 -0.09
C VAL A 135 1.16 16.44 1.28
N CYS A 136 2.02 15.44 1.42
CA CYS A 136 2.76 15.18 2.66
C CYS A 136 4.21 14.83 2.35
N GLN A 137 5.12 15.38 3.14
CA GLN A 137 6.51 14.95 3.23
C GLN A 137 6.79 14.68 4.70
N GLY A 138 7.49 13.59 5.00
CA GLY A 138 7.86 13.25 6.36
C GLY A 138 9.10 12.35 6.43
N PRO A 139 9.68 12.18 7.62
CA PRO A 139 10.82 11.31 7.83
C PRO A 139 10.43 9.83 7.73
N LEU A 140 11.35 9.01 7.20
CA LEU A 140 11.10 7.61 6.84
C LEU A 140 10.70 6.72 8.03
N HIS A 141 11.11 7.05 9.26
CA HIS A 141 10.74 6.29 10.46
C HIS A 141 9.23 6.23 10.73
N LEU A 142 8.47 7.19 10.19
CA LEU A 142 7.00 7.21 10.30
C LEU A 142 6.33 6.25 9.32
N VAL A 143 7.05 5.64 8.37
CA VAL A 143 6.53 4.63 7.45
C VAL A 143 6.81 3.24 8.01
N TYR A 144 5.77 2.43 8.14
CA TYR A 144 5.89 1.09 8.72
C TYR A 144 4.93 0.09 8.07
N VAL A 145 5.32 -1.19 8.11
CA VAL A 145 4.42 -2.32 7.88
C VAL A 145 3.87 -2.74 9.23
N ARG A 146 2.55 -2.71 9.41
CA ARG A 146 1.87 -3.21 10.62
C ARG A 146 1.02 -4.43 10.29
N LEU A 147 1.12 -5.44 11.15
CA LEU A 147 0.13 -6.51 11.20
C LEU A 147 -1.09 -6.02 12.00
N ALA A 148 -2.25 -5.97 11.36
CA ALA A 148 -3.53 -5.70 11.99
C ALA A 148 -4.25 -7.02 12.29
N PHE A 149 -5.04 -7.02 13.35
CA PHE A 149 -5.87 -8.14 13.77
C PHE A 149 -7.34 -7.77 13.63
N SER A 150 -8.15 -8.69 13.12
CA SER A 150 -9.60 -8.57 13.01
C SER A 150 -10.25 -9.86 13.46
N SER A 151 -11.17 -9.77 14.42
CA SER A 151 -11.99 -10.89 14.88
C SER A 151 -13.36 -10.84 14.19
N ASP A 152 -13.82 -11.97 13.69
CA ASP A 152 -15.19 -12.15 13.21
C ASP A 152 -16.14 -12.50 14.37
N ALA A 153 -17.45 -12.36 14.16
CA ALA A 153 -18.50 -12.62 15.16
C ALA A 153 -18.45 -14.06 15.70
N TYR A 154 -17.99 -15.02 14.89
CA TYR A 154 -17.78 -16.42 15.26
C TYR A 154 -16.43 -16.68 15.97
N GLY A 155 -15.74 -15.64 16.45
CA GLY A 155 -14.45 -15.76 17.15
C GLY A 155 -13.25 -16.11 16.26
N ARG A 156 -13.45 -16.22 14.93
CA ARG A 156 -12.36 -16.49 13.98
C ARG A 156 -11.39 -15.31 13.91
N ARG A 157 -10.11 -15.65 13.82
CA ARG A 157 -8.99 -14.71 13.92
C ARG A 157 -8.38 -14.47 12.54
N PHE A 158 -8.51 -13.24 12.04
CA PHE A 158 -7.98 -12.85 10.74
C PHE A 158 -6.90 -11.78 10.88
N PHE A 159 -5.73 -12.07 10.32
CA PHE A 159 -4.60 -11.17 10.25
C PHE A 159 -4.58 -10.45 8.91
N GLN A 160 -4.31 -9.15 8.95
CA GLN A 160 -4.29 -8.26 7.80
C GLN A 160 -2.98 -7.47 7.79
N LEU A 161 -2.29 -7.46 6.65
CA LEU A 161 -1.01 -6.77 6.54
C LEU A 161 -1.20 -5.39 5.91
N VAL A 162 -0.86 -4.34 6.65
CA VAL A 162 -1.10 -2.94 6.29
C VAL A 162 0.21 -2.18 6.22
N LEU A 163 0.45 -1.48 5.11
CA LEU A 163 1.48 -0.45 5.03
C LEU A 163 0.85 0.88 5.48
N GLY A 164 1.37 1.47 6.55
CA GLY A 164 0.87 2.71 7.11
C GLY A 164 1.96 3.75 7.35
N GLY A 165 1.53 4.94 7.76
CA GLY A 165 2.43 5.95 8.29
C GLY A 165 1.74 7.28 8.54
N HIS A 166 2.49 8.26 9.05
CA HIS A 166 1.91 9.55 9.43
C HIS A 166 1.32 10.30 8.22
N ARG A 167 0.02 10.63 8.31
CA ARG A 167 -0.78 11.21 7.21
C ARG A 167 -0.74 10.41 5.90
N LEU A 168 -0.43 9.11 5.97
CA LEU A 168 -0.58 8.16 4.87
C LEU A 168 -1.88 7.36 5.07
N GLU A 169 -2.62 7.19 3.98
CA GLU A 169 -3.75 6.26 3.95
C GLU A 169 -3.24 4.83 4.18
N PRO A 170 -3.86 4.05 5.09
CA PRO A 170 -3.41 2.69 5.40
C PRO A 170 -3.65 1.77 4.20
N LEU A 171 -2.60 1.44 3.45
CA LEU A 171 -2.69 0.56 2.30
C LEU A 171 -2.69 -0.89 2.74
N VAL A 172 -3.81 -1.58 2.51
CA VAL A 172 -3.94 -3.00 2.82
C VAL A 172 -3.24 -3.85 1.75
N LEU A 173 -2.13 -4.48 2.12
CA LEU A 173 -1.34 -5.35 1.25
C LEU A 173 -1.96 -6.74 1.11
N VAL A 174 -2.46 -7.29 2.23
CA VAL A 174 -3.21 -8.56 2.29
C VAL A 174 -4.33 -8.41 3.31
N GLN A 175 -5.58 -8.51 2.87
CA GLN A 175 -6.74 -8.60 3.77
C GLN A 175 -6.91 -10.05 4.25
N LEU A 176 -7.31 -10.22 5.50
CA LEU A 176 -7.96 -11.41 6.06
C LEU A 176 -7.29 -12.76 5.74
N SER A 177 -6.32 -13.18 6.56
CA SER A 177 -5.81 -14.55 6.57
C SER A 177 -5.66 -15.13 7.97
N GLU A 178 -5.95 -16.42 8.14
CA GLU A 178 -5.97 -17.09 9.45
C GLU A 178 -4.55 -17.48 9.94
N ARG A 179 -3.53 -17.52 9.06
CA ARG A 179 -2.20 -18.06 9.38
C ARG A 179 -1.18 -16.99 9.77
N TYR A 180 -1.25 -16.59 11.03
CA TYR A 180 -0.36 -15.62 11.67
C TYR A 180 1.12 -15.67 11.22
N GLU A 181 1.78 -16.83 11.34
CA GLU A 181 3.22 -16.99 11.08
C GLU A 181 3.62 -16.65 9.64
N GLN A 182 2.78 -17.00 8.66
CA GLN A 182 3.04 -16.70 7.25
C GLN A 182 2.91 -15.20 6.99
N MET A 183 1.97 -14.53 7.66
CA MET A 183 1.79 -13.09 7.56
C MET A 183 2.91 -12.31 8.29
N GLU A 184 3.38 -12.80 9.45
CA GLU A 184 4.53 -12.25 10.16
C GLU A 184 5.80 -12.32 9.28
N TYR A 185 6.09 -13.50 8.73
CA TYR A 185 7.25 -13.71 7.86
C TYR A 185 7.20 -12.79 6.63
N LEU A 186 6.05 -12.70 5.95
CA LEU A 186 5.87 -11.81 4.79
C LEU A 186 5.99 -10.33 5.18
N GLY A 187 5.46 -9.92 6.33
CA GLY A 187 5.59 -8.57 6.86
C GLY A 187 7.03 -8.18 7.16
N ARG A 188 7.78 -9.05 7.85
CA ARG A 188 9.21 -8.86 8.13
C ARG A 188 10.05 -8.84 6.87
N TYR A 189 9.81 -9.75 5.93
CA TYR A 189 10.53 -9.80 4.66
C TYR A 189 10.32 -8.51 3.85
N MET A 190 9.08 -8.05 3.71
CA MET A 190 8.79 -6.79 3.00
C MET A 190 9.44 -5.60 3.71
N ALA A 191 9.34 -5.50 5.04
CA ALA A 191 9.98 -4.45 5.81
C ALA A 191 11.53 -4.50 5.71
N GLN A 192 12.13 -5.68 5.58
CA GLN A 192 13.57 -5.84 5.35
C GLN A 192 13.97 -5.38 3.95
N LYS A 193 13.25 -5.80 2.90
CA LYS A 193 13.56 -5.46 1.51
C LYS A 193 13.31 -3.99 1.17
N LEU A 194 12.28 -3.40 1.77
CA LEU A 194 11.98 -1.98 1.66
C LEU A 194 12.75 -1.13 2.68
N ASN A 195 13.57 -1.74 3.56
CA ASN A 195 14.29 -1.07 4.64
C ASN A 195 13.41 -0.09 5.46
N ILE A 196 12.28 -0.58 5.99
CA ILE A 196 11.35 0.18 6.84
C ILE A 196 11.05 -0.55 8.15
N ASN A 197 10.30 0.11 9.05
CA ASN A 197 9.90 -0.44 10.33
C ASN A 197 8.81 -1.52 10.17
N TYR A 198 8.83 -2.55 11.02
CA TYR A 198 7.79 -3.57 11.11
C TYR A 198 7.19 -3.61 12.52
N PHE A 199 5.87 -3.59 12.61
CA PHE A 199 5.14 -3.77 13.86
C PHE A 199 4.17 -4.97 13.78
N ASP A 200 4.20 -5.80 14.82
CA ASP A 200 3.24 -6.87 15.06
C ASP A 200 1.86 -6.31 15.51
N TYR A 201 0.87 -7.18 15.70
CA TYR A 201 -0.49 -6.75 16.08
C TYR A 201 -0.60 -6.29 17.55
N LEU A 202 0.09 -6.98 18.47
CA LEU A 202 0.27 -6.57 19.86
C LEU A 202 1.31 -5.44 19.95
N ALA A 203 1.08 -4.45 20.81
CA ALA A 203 2.02 -3.33 21.02
C ALA A 203 3.25 -3.70 21.88
N THR A 204 3.19 -4.82 22.61
CA THR A 204 4.23 -5.31 23.52
C THR A 204 4.99 -6.52 22.95
N SER A 205 4.86 -6.79 21.65
CA SER A 205 5.44 -8.00 21.05
C SER A 205 6.95 -7.87 20.89
N TYR A 206 7.72 -8.86 21.35
CA TYR A 206 9.16 -8.95 21.04
C TYR A 206 9.44 -9.11 19.53
N ARG A 207 8.39 -9.29 18.71
CA ARG A 207 8.47 -9.56 17.27
C ARG A 207 8.55 -8.30 16.39
N HIS A 208 8.45 -7.10 16.99
CA HIS A 208 8.67 -5.82 16.31
C HIS A 208 10.09 -5.70 15.74
N VAL A 209 10.27 -5.01 14.60
CA VAL A 209 11.58 -4.74 14.01
C VAL A 209 11.68 -3.27 13.65
N VAL A 210 12.33 -2.49 14.52
CA VAL A 210 12.61 -1.06 14.30
C VAL A 210 13.98 -0.90 13.66
N ARG A 211 14.01 -0.32 12.46
CA ARG A 211 15.23 0.02 11.70
C ARG A 211 15.53 1.51 11.76
N HIS A 212 14.48 2.32 11.71
CA HIS A 212 14.55 3.78 11.76
C HIS A 212 13.92 4.28 13.04
N TRP A 213 14.72 4.94 13.86
CA TRP A 213 14.25 5.62 15.07
C TRP A 213 13.84 7.06 14.74
N PRO A 214 12.93 7.67 15.52
CA PRO A 214 12.71 9.10 15.44
C PRO A 214 14.01 9.85 15.75
N PRO A 215 14.28 11.00 15.10
CA PRO A 215 15.39 11.84 15.49
C PRO A 215 15.18 12.32 16.93
N SER A 216 16.18 12.15 17.79
CA SER A 216 16.15 12.66 19.16
C SER A 216 15.84 14.15 19.15
N SER A 217 14.72 14.56 19.75
CA SER A 217 14.23 15.94 19.71
C SER A 217 15.04 16.84 20.66
N GLY A 218 16.23 17.23 20.22
CA GLY A 218 17.13 18.14 20.92
C GLY A 218 18.09 17.44 21.89
N GLY A 219 19.36 17.83 21.82
CA GLY A 219 20.39 17.43 22.79
C GLY A 219 21.64 16.82 22.15
N ASN A 220 22.73 17.60 22.11
CA ASN A 220 24.06 17.09 21.82
C ASN A 220 24.54 16.19 22.97
N VAL A 221 24.15 14.92 22.98
CA VAL A 221 24.79 13.90 23.82
C VAL A 221 25.72 13.08 22.93
N SER A 222 26.98 13.50 22.93
CA SER A 222 28.08 12.76 22.33
C SER A 222 28.03 11.30 22.79
N ARG A 223 27.98 10.37 21.83
CA ARG A 223 28.00 8.92 22.08
C ARG A 223 29.41 8.48 22.51
N LYS A 224 29.88 8.99 23.65
CA LYS A 224 31.12 8.54 24.29
C LYS A 224 30.91 7.14 24.83
N ASN A 225 31.38 6.16 24.04
CA ASN A 225 31.99 4.91 24.49
C ASN A 225 31.47 4.33 25.81
N LEU A 226 30.35 3.61 25.76
CA LEU A 226 30.12 2.48 26.68
C LEU A 226 30.85 1.25 26.13
N VAL A 227 32.18 1.33 26.16
CA VAL A 227 33.07 0.16 26.17
C VAL A 227 33.23 -0.24 27.64
N GLY A 228 33.08 -1.53 27.92
CA GLY A 228 32.79 -2.02 29.26
C GLY A 228 33.85 -1.73 30.31
N LYS A 229 33.41 -1.65 31.57
CA LYS A 229 34.26 -1.75 32.76
C LYS A 229 33.72 -2.91 33.61
N PRO A 230 34.53 -3.93 33.95
CA PRO A 230 34.05 -5.08 34.69
C PRO A 230 33.76 -4.74 36.15
N SER A 231 32.86 -5.52 36.76
CA SER A 231 32.49 -5.45 38.17
C SER A 231 33.67 -5.83 39.08
N SER A 232 34.08 -4.93 39.97
CA SER A 232 34.92 -5.24 41.14
C SER A 232 34.06 -5.20 42.39
N SER A 233 33.44 -6.33 42.72
CA SER A 233 32.80 -6.55 44.01
C SER A 233 33.85 -6.78 45.10
N GLN A 234 33.92 -5.90 46.09
CA GLN A 234 34.52 -6.20 47.39
C GLN A 234 33.46 -6.01 48.47
N SER A 235 33.10 -7.12 49.11
CA SER A 235 32.23 -7.19 50.27
C SER A 235 32.99 -6.78 51.52
N ASN A 236 32.55 -5.71 52.17
CA ASN A 236 32.83 -5.50 53.59
C ASN A 236 31.68 -6.13 54.38
N LEU A 237 32.00 -7.03 55.30
CA LEU A 237 31.09 -7.55 56.32
C LEU A 237 31.90 -7.76 57.59
N GLU A 238 31.28 -7.42 58.73
CA GLU A 238 31.94 -7.17 60.00
C GLU A 238 32.35 -8.44 60.75
N VAL A 239 33.42 -8.31 61.56
CA VAL A 239 33.66 -9.04 62.82
C VAL A 239 34.28 -8.05 63.81
#